data_AF-A0A529P6M9-F1
#
_entry.id   AF-A0A529P6M9-F1
#
_cell.length_a   1.000
_cell.length_b   1.000
_cell.length_c   1.000
_cell.angle_alpha   90.00
_cell.angle_beta   90.00
_cell.angle_gamma   90.00
#
_symmetry.space_group_name_H-M   'P 1'
#
loop_
_entity.id
_entity.type
_entity.pdbx_description
1 polymer ?
#
loop_
_entity_poly.entity_id
_entity_poly.type
_entity_poly.pdbx_seq_one_letter_code
_entity_poly.pdbx_strand_id
1 'polypeptide(L)'
;MAKAPNRAPDQGSIEAAAEAAAAGEAASLAFRRQVFFWLGTAVFLALFLYVFSSILLPFVAGMVLAYFLDPVADRLQRLGLSRLMATVVILIAFIVVLVLAFVILVPVLATQMADFAGKLPEYLTRLQALITSFDPKWLEQRFGVNANSLRDGLNSLLTSGFGLLTTVFTSIW
;
A
#
# COMPACT_ATOMS: atom_id res chain seq x y z
N MET A 1 -49.60 53.20 -50.44
CA MET A 1 -48.60 52.30 -49.84
C MET A 1 -47.59 53.14 -49.07
N ALA A 2 -47.74 53.26 -47.74
CA ALA A 2 -46.84 54.05 -46.91
C ALA A 2 -45.66 53.17 -46.45
N LYS A 3 -44.45 53.49 -46.92
CA LYS A 3 -43.20 52.84 -46.54
C LYS A 3 -42.88 53.23 -45.09
N ALA A 4 -42.89 52.27 -44.17
CA ALA A 4 -42.53 52.52 -42.77
C ALA A 4 -41.11 53.13 -42.70
N PRO A 5 -40.90 54.19 -41.90
CA PRO A 5 -39.59 54.82 -41.79
C PRO A 5 -38.64 53.85 -41.09
N ASN A 6 -37.56 53.51 -41.80
CA ASN A 6 -36.44 52.76 -41.25
C ASN A 6 -35.79 53.60 -40.14
N ARG A 7 -36.17 53.36 -38.87
CA ARG A 7 -35.54 54.01 -37.72
C ARG A 7 -34.14 53.42 -37.57
N ALA A 8 -33.12 54.25 -37.75
CA ALA A 8 -31.76 53.88 -37.39
C ALA A 8 -31.75 53.47 -35.90
N PRO A 9 -30.98 52.45 -35.50
CA PRO A 9 -30.86 52.06 -34.10
C PRO A 9 -30.44 53.27 -33.27
N ASP A 10 -31.18 53.53 -32.19
CA ASP A 10 -30.93 54.61 -31.24
C ASP A 10 -29.60 54.37 -30.50
N GLN A 11 -28.83 55.42 -30.26
CA GLN A 11 -27.50 55.29 -29.65
C GLN A 11 -27.52 54.56 -28.29
N GLY A 12 -28.59 54.71 -27.51
CA GLY A 12 -28.75 54.02 -26.23
C GLY A 12 -28.92 52.51 -26.34
N SER A 13 -29.56 51.99 -27.39
CA SER A 13 -29.65 50.54 -27.61
C SER A 13 -28.32 49.94 -28.08
N ILE A 14 -27.50 50.73 -28.79
CA ILE A 14 -26.14 50.34 -29.21
C ILE A 14 -25.20 50.28 -27.99
N GLU A 15 -25.26 51.26 -27.09
CA GLU A 15 -24.46 51.27 -25.86
C GLU A 15 -24.84 50.13 -24.90
N ALA A 16 -26.14 49.89 -24.68
CA ALA A 16 -26.61 48.80 -23.85
C ALA A 16 -26.22 47.41 -24.40
N ALA A 17 -26.25 47.24 -25.74
CA ALA A 17 -25.80 46.02 -26.38
C ALA A 17 -24.27 45.80 -26.23
N ALA A 18 -23.47 46.88 -26.29
CA ALA A 18 -22.03 46.82 -26.08
C ALA A 18 -21.66 46.46 -24.64
N GLU A 19 -22.36 47.02 -23.64
CA GLU A 19 -22.15 46.72 -22.22
C GLU A 19 -22.54 45.27 -21.88
N ALA A 20 -23.66 44.79 -22.42
CA ALA A 20 -24.09 43.39 -22.27
C ALA A 20 -23.10 42.41 -22.92
N ALA A 21 -22.53 42.75 -24.09
CA ALA A 21 -21.50 41.96 -24.74
C ALA A 21 -20.20 41.92 -23.92
N ALA A 22 -19.76 43.06 -23.38
CA ALA A 22 -18.57 43.15 -22.54
C ALA A 22 -18.72 42.38 -21.21
N ALA A 23 -19.91 42.44 -20.59
CA ALA A 23 -20.21 41.68 -19.38
C ALA A 23 -20.21 40.16 -19.65
N GLY A 24 -20.75 39.72 -20.78
CA GLY A 24 -20.69 38.32 -21.22
C GLY A 24 -19.26 37.82 -21.46
N GLU A 25 -18.42 38.65 -22.09
CA GLU A 25 -17.01 38.34 -22.33
C GLU A 25 -16.22 38.23 -21.02
N ALA A 26 -16.38 39.19 -20.09
CA ALA A 26 -15.73 39.14 -18.78
C ALA A 26 -16.15 37.92 -17.95
N ALA A 27 -17.44 37.57 -17.96
CA ALA A 27 -17.95 36.37 -17.29
C ALA A 27 -17.36 35.08 -17.90
N SER A 28 -17.24 35.01 -19.23
CA SER A 28 -16.65 33.86 -19.91
C SER A 28 -15.15 33.68 -19.60
N LEU A 29 -14.42 34.78 -19.45
CA LEU A 29 -13.00 34.78 -19.06
C LEU A 29 -12.81 34.35 -17.60
N ALA A 30 -13.67 34.84 -16.70
CA ALA A 30 -13.66 34.43 -15.29
C ALA A 30 -13.99 32.94 -15.14
N PHE A 31 -15.01 32.45 -15.86
CA PHE A 31 -15.36 31.03 -15.89
C PHE A 31 -14.23 30.17 -16.45
N ARG A 32 -13.61 30.57 -17.57
CA ARG A 32 -12.47 29.87 -18.18
C ARG A 32 -11.29 29.77 -17.21
N ARG A 33 -10.95 30.86 -16.51
CA ARG A 33 -9.89 30.86 -15.49
C ARG A 33 -10.22 29.95 -14.31
N GLN A 34 -11.46 29.95 -13.83
CA GLN A 34 -11.92 29.08 -12.77
C GLN A 34 -11.84 27.60 -13.17
N VAL A 35 -12.26 27.27 -14.40
CA VAL A 35 -12.14 25.90 -14.93
C VAL A 35 -10.67 25.47 -15.03
N PHE A 36 -9.78 26.31 -15.57
CA PHE A 36 -8.35 25.98 -15.63
C PHE A 36 -7.71 25.83 -14.25
N PHE A 37 -8.14 26.64 -13.28
CA PHE A 37 -7.69 26.50 -11.89
C PHE A 37 -8.11 25.15 -11.32
N TRP A 38 -9.41 24.79 -11.39
CA TRP A 38 -9.89 23.50 -10.91
C TRP A 38 -9.29 22.32 -11.66
N LEU A 39 -9.07 22.44 -12.97
CA LEU A 39 -8.47 21.40 -13.78
C LEU A 39 -6.98 21.24 -13.42
N GLY A 40 -6.26 22.34 -13.21
CA GLY A 40 -4.89 22.34 -12.70
C GLY A 40 -4.80 21.72 -11.31
N THR A 41 -5.69 22.09 -10.38
CA THR A 41 -5.77 21.50 -9.03
C THR A 41 -6.09 20.01 -9.10
N ALA A 42 -7.04 19.59 -9.95
CA ALA A 42 -7.41 18.19 -10.11
C ALA A 42 -6.25 17.37 -10.69
N VAL A 43 -5.54 17.88 -11.70
CA VAL A 43 -4.35 17.23 -12.27
C VAL A 43 -3.24 17.15 -11.23
N PHE A 44 -2.98 18.23 -10.50
CA PHE A 44 -1.99 18.25 -9.42
C PHE A 44 -2.33 17.23 -8.33
N LEU A 45 -3.59 17.18 -7.88
CA LEU A 45 -4.05 16.24 -6.87
C LEU A 45 -3.96 14.79 -7.38
N ALA A 46 -4.34 14.53 -8.63
CA ALA A 46 -4.24 13.20 -9.23
C ALA A 46 -2.77 12.76 -9.35
N LEU A 47 -1.87 13.65 -9.76
CA LEU A 47 -0.43 13.36 -9.83
C LEU A 47 0.15 13.12 -8.43
N PHE A 48 -0.24 13.93 -7.44
CA PHE A 48 0.13 13.73 -6.04
C PHE A 48 -0.33 12.36 -5.53
N LEU A 49 -1.62 12.03 -5.70
CA LEU A 49 -2.18 10.72 -5.34
C LEU A 49 -1.47 9.56 -6.06
N TYR A 50 -1.09 9.74 -7.33
CA TYR A 50 -0.38 8.72 -8.10
C TYR A 50 1.04 8.47 -7.56
N VAL A 51 1.82 9.52 -7.33
CA VAL A 51 3.20 9.41 -6.78
C VAL A 51 3.19 8.85 -5.37
N PHE A 52 2.25 9.29 -4.53
CA PHE A 52 2.14 8.85 -3.13
C PHE A 52 1.25 7.61 -2.96
N SER A 53 0.72 7.00 -4.03
CA SER A 53 -0.20 5.85 -3.97
C SER A 53 0.32 4.69 -3.13
N SER A 54 1.61 4.34 -3.28
CA SER A 54 2.24 3.28 -2.49
C SER A 54 2.29 3.59 -0.99
N ILE A 55 2.40 4.86 -0.62
CA ILE A 55 2.39 5.31 0.78
C ILE A 55 0.95 5.54 1.26
N LEU A 56 -0.01 5.82 0.38
CA LEU A 56 -1.43 5.96 0.73
C LEU A 56 -2.06 4.66 1.21
N LEU A 57 -1.59 3.50 0.72
CA LEU A 57 -2.12 2.19 1.16
C LEU A 57 -2.10 2.00 2.68
N PRO A 58 -0.98 2.20 3.42
CA PRO A 58 -0.99 2.11 4.87
C PRO A 58 -1.87 3.18 5.54
N PHE A 59 -2.04 4.37 4.96
CA PHE A 59 -2.99 5.37 5.48
C PHE A 59 -4.44 4.93 5.33
N VAL A 60 -4.81 4.38 4.17
CA VAL A 60 -6.15 3.84 3.91
C VAL A 60 -6.43 2.67 4.84
N ALA A 61 -5.46 1.78 5.03
CA ALA A 61 -5.57 0.70 6.00
C ALA A 61 -5.78 1.24 7.43
N GLY A 62 -5.04 2.29 7.82
CA GLY A 62 -5.23 2.97 9.10
C GLY A 62 -6.61 3.61 9.25
N MET A 63 -7.15 4.23 8.20
CA MET A 63 -8.52 4.79 8.20
C MET A 63 -9.59 3.71 8.34
N VAL A 64 -9.44 2.60 7.60
CA VAL A 64 -10.33 1.44 7.72
C VAL A 64 -10.28 0.91 9.16
N LEU A 65 -9.08 0.74 9.73
CA LEU A 65 -8.92 0.30 11.11
C LEU A 65 -9.53 1.28 12.11
N ALA A 66 -9.35 2.59 11.92
CA ALA A 66 -9.97 3.62 12.75
C ALA A 66 -11.51 3.54 12.72
N TYR A 67 -12.09 3.32 11.53
CA TYR A 67 -13.52 3.10 11.39
C TYR A 67 -14.02 1.86 12.15
N PHE A 68 -13.22 0.79 12.20
CA PHE A 68 -13.53 -0.38 13.04
C PHE A 68 -13.38 -0.11 14.55
N LEU A 69 -12.54 0.85 14.94
CA LEU A 69 -12.32 1.24 16.34
C LEU A 69 -13.33 2.26 16.85
N ASP A 70 -13.94 3.06 15.98
CA ASP A 70 -15.03 3.99 16.33
C ASP A 70 -16.16 3.35 17.16
N PRO A 71 -16.73 2.17 16.81
CA PRO A 71 -17.76 1.54 17.66
C PRO A 71 -17.23 1.13 19.04
N VAL A 72 -15.95 0.78 19.15
CA VAL A 72 -15.30 0.48 20.45
C VAL A 72 -15.17 1.76 21.26
N ALA A 73 -14.79 2.87 20.62
CA ALA A 73 -14.74 4.19 21.24
C ALA A 73 -16.12 4.64 21.74
N ASP A 74 -17.17 4.43 20.94
CA ASP A 74 -18.54 4.75 21.32
C ASP A 74 -19.00 3.93 22.54
N ARG A 75 -18.61 2.65 22.63
CA ARG A 75 -18.88 1.83 23.83
C ARG A 75 -18.15 2.35 25.06
N LEU A 76 -16.90 2.80 24.92
CA LEU A 76 -16.16 3.44 26.02
C LEU A 76 -16.79 4.77 26.44
N GLN A 77 -17.26 5.58 25.49
CA GLN A 77 -17.95 6.83 25.80
C GLN A 77 -19.27 6.60 26.55
N ARG A 78 -20.02 5.54 26.18
CA ARG A 78 -21.24 5.14 26.92
C ARG A 78 -20.98 4.71 28.37
N LEU A 79 -19.75 4.31 28.70
CA LEU A 79 -19.32 4.03 30.07
C LEU A 79 -18.96 5.30 30.86
N GLY A 80 -19.13 6.49 30.27
CA GLY A 80 -18.90 7.79 30.91
C GLY A 80 -17.54 8.43 30.62
N LEU A 81 -16.73 7.86 29.72
CA LEU A 81 -15.44 8.43 29.33
C LEU A 81 -15.61 9.61 28.36
N SER A 82 -14.81 10.67 28.55
CA SER A 82 -14.71 11.74 27.56
C SER A 82 -14.07 11.22 26.26
N ARG A 83 -14.39 11.85 25.12
CA ARG A 83 -13.86 11.47 23.80
C ARG A 83 -12.33 11.31 23.81
N LEU A 84 -11.61 12.21 24.48
CA LEU A 84 -10.14 12.13 24.61
C LEU A 84 -9.70 10.91 25.43
N MET A 85 -10.36 10.62 26.55
CA MET A 85 -10.01 9.46 27.38
C MET A 85 -10.30 8.14 26.68
N ALA A 86 -11.38 8.06 25.91
CA ALA A 86 -11.68 6.90 25.09
C ALA A 86 -10.55 6.63 24.06
N THR A 87 -10.09 7.66 23.35
CA THR A 87 -8.99 7.53 22.39
C THR A 87 -7.67 7.11 23.06
N VAL A 88 -7.33 7.71 24.21
CA VAL A 88 -6.09 7.37 24.95
C VAL A 88 -6.13 5.92 25.43
N VAL A 89 -7.26 5.46 25.97
CA VAL A 89 -7.41 4.06 26.42
C VAL A 89 -7.28 3.10 25.24
N ILE A 90 -7.91 3.40 24.10
CA ILE A 90 -7.79 2.57 22.89
C ILE A 90 -6.36 2.52 22.39
N LEU A 91 -5.65 3.65 22.38
CA LEU A 91 -4.25 3.72 21.97
C LEU A 91 -3.37 2.85 22.88
N ILE A 92 -3.53 2.97 24.21
CA ILE A 92 -2.78 2.15 25.17
C ILE A 92 -3.11 0.67 24.98
N ALA A 93 -4.39 0.32 24.87
CA ALA A 93 -4.82 -1.05 24.65
C ALA A 93 -4.24 -1.63 23.34
N PHE A 94 -4.24 -0.85 22.27
CA PHE A 94 -3.66 -1.24 20.99
C PHE A 94 -2.16 -1.51 21.10
N ILE A 95 -1.41 -0.63 21.76
CA ILE A 95 0.03 -0.81 21.99
C ILE A 95 0.28 -2.08 22.83
N VAL A 96 -0.50 -2.29 23.89
CA VAL A 96 -0.39 -3.49 24.74
C VAL A 96 -0.63 -4.76 23.92
N VAL A 97 -1.69 -4.79 23.11
CA VAL A 97 -1.99 -5.94 22.22
C VAL A 97 -0.87 -6.16 21.22
N LEU A 98 -0.34 -5.10 20.61
CA LEU A 98 0.75 -5.19 19.64
C LEU A 98 2.04 -5.74 20.28
N VAL A 99 2.41 -5.24 21.47
CA VAL A 99 3.56 -5.74 22.22
C VAL A 99 3.37 -7.21 22.60
N LEU A 100 2.20 -7.57 23.14
CA LEU A 100 1.87 -8.97 23.45
C LEU A 100 1.94 -9.86 22.21
N ALA A 101 1.43 -9.37 21.07
CA ALA A 101 1.51 -10.08 19.80
C ALA A 101 2.98 -10.34 19.41
N PHE A 102 3.88 -9.36 19.50
CA PHE A 102 5.31 -9.57 19.25
C PHE A 102 5.95 -10.51 20.26
N VAL A 103 5.66 -10.34 21.55
CA VAL A 103 6.20 -11.20 22.63
C VAL A 103 5.80 -12.66 22.44
N ILE A 104 4.63 -12.95 21.86
CA ILE A 104 4.19 -14.32 21.57
C ILE A 104 4.71 -14.77 20.20
N LEU A 105 4.58 -13.94 19.18
CA LEU A 105 4.86 -14.31 17.79
C LEU A 105 6.35 -14.51 17.54
N VAL A 106 7.22 -13.65 18.07
CA VAL A 106 8.68 -13.75 17.91
C VAL A 106 9.23 -15.09 18.43
N PRO A 107 8.99 -15.52 19.68
CA PRO A 107 9.50 -16.80 20.16
C PRO A 107 8.86 -17.98 19.44
N VAL A 108 7.57 -17.92 19.10
CA VAL A 108 6.91 -18.98 18.32
C VAL A 108 7.54 -19.13 16.94
N LEU A 109 7.84 -18.03 16.26
CA LEU A 109 8.56 -18.06 14.99
C LEU A 109 9.99 -18.58 15.20
N ALA A 110 10.69 -18.14 16.25
CA ALA A 110 12.05 -18.61 16.54
C ALA A 110 12.11 -20.12 16.81
N THR A 111 11.20 -20.66 17.62
CA THR A 111 11.12 -22.10 17.88
C THR A 111 10.73 -22.87 16.62
N GLN A 112 9.77 -22.37 15.83
CA GLN A 112 9.42 -22.97 14.54
C GLN A 112 10.61 -23.00 13.56
N MET A 113 11.39 -21.93 13.50
CA MET A 113 12.60 -21.87 12.66
C MET A 113 13.69 -22.81 13.19
N ALA A 114 13.88 -22.89 14.51
CA ALA A 114 14.84 -23.80 15.14
C ALA A 114 14.46 -25.28 14.91
N ASP A 115 13.18 -25.62 15.07
CA ASP A 115 12.65 -26.96 14.79
C ASP A 115 12.80 -27.32 13.31
N PHE A 116 12.56 -26.36 12.41
CA PHE A 116 12.78 -26.55 10.98
C PHE A 116 14.26 -26.77 10.66
N ALA A 117 15.16 -25.97 11.24
CA ALA A 117 16.61 -26.14 11.09
C ALA A 117 17.10 -27.49 11.64
N GLY A 118 16.50 -27.97 12.74
CA GLY A 118 16.78 -29.29 13.30
C GLY A 118 16.27 -30.45 12.44
N LYS A 119 15.14 -30.28 11.74
CA LYS A 119 14.56 -31.29 10.83
C LYS A 119 15.10 -31.25 9.41
N LEU A 120 15.75 -30.14 9.03
CA LEU A 120 16.37 -29.95 7.71
C LEU A 120 17.28 -31.12 7.28
N PRO A 121 18.19 -31.64 8.14
CA PRO A 121 19.03 -32.78 7.80
C PRO A 121 18.21 -34.04 7.47
N GLU A 122 17.15 -34.31 8.25
CA GLU A 122 16.25 -35.44 8.01
C GLU A 122 15.48 -35.27 6.69
N TYR A 123 15.04 -34.06 6.38
CA TYR A 123 14.40 -33.77 5.09
C TYR A 123 15.38 -33.97 3.93
N LEU A 124 16.64 -33.60 4.09
CA LEU A 124 17.67 -33.83 3.08
C LEU A 124 18.02 -35.32 2.91
N THR A 125 18.07 -36.10 3.98
CA THR A 125 18.32 -37.56 3.87
C THR A 125 17.14 -38.27 3.21
N ARG A 126 15.89 -37.89 3.55
CA ARG A 126 14.68 -38.39 2.87
C ARG A 126 14.67 -38.01 1.39
N LEU A 127 15.05 -36.77 1.06
CA LEU A 127 15.14 -36.30 -0.32
C LEU A 127 16.22 -37.05 -1.10
N GLN A 128 17.39 -37.27 -0.48
CA GLN A 128 18.45 -38.09 -1.04
C GLN A 128 18.00 -39.53 -1.27
N ALA A 129 17.29 -40.14 -0.30
CA ALA A 129 16.75 -41.48 -0.41
C ALA A 129 15.75 -41.59 -1.56
N LEU A 130 14.84 -40.61 -1.71
CA LEU A 130 13.94 -40.52 -2.85
C LEU A 130 14.71 -40.45 -4.16
N ILE A 131 15.69 -39.54 -4.28
CA ILE A 131 16.49 -39.38 -5.50
C ILE A 131 17.25 -40.67 -5.84
N THR A 132 17.81 -41.37 -4.86
CA THR A 132 18.49 -42.66 -5.10
C THR A 132 17.54 -43.83 -5.38
N SER A 133 16.28 -43.74 -4.95
CA SER A 133 15.24 -44.74 -5.26
C SER A 133 14.64 -44.55 -6.65
N PHE A 134 14.72 -43.34 -7.21
CA PHE A 134 14.40 -43.07 -8.61
C PHE A 134 15.58 -43.47 -9.50
N ASP A 135 15.29 -44.02 -10.69
CA ASP A 135 16.31 -44.55 -11.60
C ASP A 135 17.32 -43.45 -12.01
N PRO A 136 18.58 -43.50 -11.51
CA PRO A 136 19.53 -42.39 -11.65
C PRO A 136 19.90 -42.10 -13.10
N LYS A 137 19.71 -43.08 -14.00
CA LYS A 137 19.99 -42.94 -15.44
C LYS A 137 19.12 -41.89 -16.13
N TRP A 138 17.86 -41.74 -15.71
CA TRP A 138 16.97 -40.72 -16.28
C TRP A 138 17.42 -39.30 -15.91
N LEU A 139 17.87 -39.13 -14.67
CA LEU A 139 18.31 -37.84 -14.13
C LEU A 139 19.65 -37.41 -14.74
N GLU A 140 20.58 -38.36 -14.88
CA GLU A 140 21.88 -38.15 -15.52
C GLU A 140 21.72 -37.81 -17.02
N GLN A 141 20.81 -38.48 -17.74
CA GLN A 141 20.55 -38.19 -19.16
C GLN A 141 19.79 -36.88 -19.40
N ARG A 142 18.86 -36.50 -18.52
CA ARG A 142 18.03 -35.30 -18.71
C ARG A 142 18.65 -34.02 -18.16
N PHE A 143 19.45 -34.13 -17.10
CA PHE A 143 20.01 -32.98 -16.38
C PHE A 143 21.54 -33.00 -16.25
N GLY A 144 22.23 -34.11 -16.56
CA GLY A 144 23.69 -34.19 -16.47
C GLY A 144 24.25 -34.09 -15.04
N VAL A 145 23.39 -34.25 -14.02
CA VAL A 145 23.75 -34.03 -12.62
C VAL A 145 24.13 -35.36 -11.98
N ASN A 146 25.39 -35.48 -11.57
CA ASN A 146 25.90 -36.64 -10.84
C ASN A 146 25.47 -36.60 -9.36
N ALA A 147 25.23 -37.78 -8.77
CA ALA A 147 24.83 -37.92 -7.37
C ALA A 147 25.84 -37.29 -6.38
N ASN A 148 27.14 -37.26 -6.74
CA ASN A 148 28.17 -36.61 -5.93
C ASN A 148 28.08 -35.09 -5.96
N SER A 149 27.86 -34.48 -7.12
CA SER A 149 27.66 -33.03 -7.23
C SER A 149 26.41 -32.53 -6.48
N LEU A 150 25.36 -33.34 -6.38
CA LEU A 150 24.19 -33.04 -5.54
C LEU A 150 24.52 -33.04 -4.05
N ARG A 151 25.34 -34.00 -3.60
CA ARG A 151 25.83 -34.05 -2.21
C ARG A 151 26.68 -32.84 -1.88
N ASP A 152 27.58 -32.47 -2.78
CA ASP A 152 28.47 -31.31 -2.59
C ASP A 152 27.70 -29.99 -2.59
N GLY A 153 26.73 -29.83 -3.51
CA GLY A 153 25.84 -28.67 -3.54
C GLY A 153 24.98 -28.54 -2.29
N LEU A 154 24.42 -29.65 -1.79
CA LEU A 154 23.65 -29.65 -0.53
C LEU A 154 24.53 -29.31 0.68
N ASN A 155 25.74 -29.88 0.76
CA ASN A 155 26.69 -29.54 1.82
C ASN A 155 27.11 -28.06 1.78
N SER A 156 27.31 -27.50 0.59
CA SER A 156 27.58 -26.07 0.40
C SER A 156 26.40 -25.19 0.81
N LEU A 157 25.16 -25.56 0.47
CA LEU A 157 23.97 -24.81 0.87
C LEU A 157 23.75 -24.81 2.38
N LEU A 158 24.07 -25.92 3.05
CA LEU A 158 24.05 -25.99 4.52
C LEU A 158 25.10 -25.05 5.12
N THR A 159 26.36 -25.13 4.69
CA THR A 159 27.43 -24.28 5.25
C THR A 159 27.24 -22.80 4.92
N SER A 160 26.86 -22.46 3.69
CA SER A 160 26.56 -21.08 3.28
C SER A 160 25.30 -20.54 3.95
N GLY A 161 24.26 -21.37 4.11
CA GLY A 161 23.01 -20.99 4.77
C GLY A 161 23.21 -20.67 6.25
N PHE A 162 23.94 -21.51 6.99
CA PHE A 162 24.31 -21.22 8.39
C PHE A 162 25.15 -19.93 8.49
N GLY A 163 26.10 -19.72 7.56
CA GLY A 163 26.89 -18.48 7.50
C GLY A 163 26.03 -17.22 7.36
N LEU A 164 25.09 -17.19 6.40
CA LEU A 164 24.21 -16.04 6.18
C LEU A 164 23.33 -15.74 7.40
N LEU A 165 22.76 -16.77 8.04
CA LEU A 165 21.96 -16.61 9.25
C LEU A 165 22.79 -16.02 10.39
N THR A 166 24.04 -16.49 10.57
CA THR A 166 24.92 -15.93 11.59
C THR A 166 25.29 -14.48 11.28
N THR A 167 25.61 -14.14 10.03
CA THR A 167 25.96 -12.76 9.65
C THR A 167 24.79 -11.80 9.85
N VAL A 168 23.57 -12.17 9.43
CA VAL A 168 22.37 -11.33 9.63
C VAL A 168 22.07 -11.17 11.11
N PHE A 169 22.14 -12.24 11.89
CA PHE A 169 21.93 -12.19 13.34
C PHE A 169 22.96 -11.30 14.04
N THR A 170 24.25 -11.40 13.67
CA THR A 170 25.30 -10.52 14.20
C THR A 170 25.24 -9.09 13.66
N SER A 171 24.51 -8.83 12.57
CA SER A 171 24.41 -7.48 11.99
C SER A 171 23.29 -6.64 12.63
N ILE A 172 22.31 -7.28 13.26
CA ILE A 172 21.14 -6.63 13.88
C ILE A 172 21.38 -6.35 15.37
N TRP A 173 22.30 -7.08 15.99
CA TRP A 173 22.65 -6.98 17.42
C TRP A 173 23.98 -6.26 17.64
#